data_AF-A0A519HSK5-F1
#
_entry.id   AF-A0A519HSK5-F1
#
_cell.length_a   1.000
_cell.length_b   1.000
_cell.length_c   1.000
_cell.angle_alpha   90.00
_cell.angle_beta   90.00
_cell.angle_gamma   90.00
#
_symmetry.space_group_name_H-M   'P 1'
#
loop_
_entity.id
_entity.type
_entity.pdbx_description
1 polymer ?
#
loop_
_entity_poly.entity_id
_entity_poly.type
_entity_poly.pdbx_seq_one_letter_code
_entity_poly.pdbx_strand_id
1 'polypeptide(L)'
;MNAPLVHPPKADAVPSSEGTTPVMAQFLAAKASQPDAIVFFRMGDFYELFFKDAEIASAALGITLTKRGKHQGEDIPMAGVPVHALDGYLARLIRQGFKAAICEQLEAPSEARKRGSKAVVHRDIVRVVTPGTLTEDSLLDARGANRLAAVSVRKGRAAVAVVELSAGSVDAVACSLEDLGATLASFRPSEVLVPDRLFSDEATKAALDGSGGVVQALPQALAEPVGARVRVERLYGVASLDGFGAFEEAEVSALGLIAAYLETTQAGKIPALSPPRRSGDSGFLAIDPATRLSLEIDRTQRGEREGSLLACIDRTVTSGGARALAERIARPLRDTTAINHGLDAVEWLLERRDLRRDLRDGLRASSDVARATSRLVLGRGGPRDLAAIRTGLSIAEVGRQGQPVEGGGD
;
A
#
# COMPACT_ATOMS: atom_id res chain seq x y z
N MET A 1 -4.44 6.03 -16.02
CA MET A 1 -4.66 4.56 -15.98
C MET A 1 -4.99 4.15 -14.55
N ASN A 2 -6.25 4.23 -14.14
CA ASN A 2 -6.82 3.48 -13.01
C ASN A 2 -8.26 3.16 -13.44
N ALA A 3 -8.67 1.91 -13.22
CA ALA A 3 -10.02 1.45 -13.53
C ALA A 3 -11.08 2.35 -12.87
N PRO A 4 -12.29 2.43 -13.45
CA PRO A 4 -13.40 3.10 -12.77
C PRO A 4 -13.57 2.56 -11.35
N LEU A 5 -13.91 3.46 -10.43
CA LEU A 5 -14.30 3.16 -9.05
C LEU A 5 -15.49 2.21 -9.06
N VAL A 6 -15.22 0.91 -9.05
CA VAL A 6 -16.24 -0.07 -8.76
C VAL A 6 -16.01 -0.49 -7.32
N HIS A 7 -17.05 -0.29 -6.50
CA HIS A 7 -17.11 -0.86 -5.16
C HIS A 7 -16.64 -2.32 -5.20
N PRO A 8 -15.89 -2.81 -4.20
CA PRO A 8 -15.58 -4.22 -4.14
C PRO A 8 -16.90 -5.00 -4.32
N PRO A 9 -16.93 -6.05 -5.17
CA PRO A 9 -18.13 -6.85 -5.33
C PRO A 9 -18.59 -7.31 -3.94
N LYS A 10 -19.91 -7.23 -3.68
CA LYS A 10 -20.47 -7.82 -2.47
C LYS A 10 -19.95 -9.25 -2.39
N ALA A 11 -19.33 -9.59 -1.27
CA ALA A 11 -18.81 -10.93 -1.07
C ALA A 11 -19.98 -11.93 -1.15
N ASP A 12 -19.87 -12.89 -2.07
CA ASP A 12 -20.84 -13.97 -2.19
C ASP A 12 -20.74 -14.92 -0.98
N ALA A 13 -21.83 -15.63 -0.71
CA ALA A 13 -21.83 -16.65 0.33
C ALA A 13 -20.81 -17.75 0.02
N VAL A 14 -20.00 -18.12 1.01
CA VAL A 14 -19.05 -19.21 0.88
C VAL A 14 -19.79 -20.56 0.83
N PRO A 15 -19.49 -21.45 -0.13
CA PRO A 15 -20.11 -22.78 -0.19
C PRO A 15 -19.91 -23.59 1.11
N SER A 16 -20.86 -24.48 1.42
CA SER A 16 -20.80 -25.32 2.62
C SER A 16 -19.59 -26.26 2.61
N SER A 17 -18.98 -26.50 3.79
CA SER A 17 -17.88 -27.47 3.93
C SER A 17 -18.35 -28.93 3.98
N GLU A 18 -19.64 -29.19 4.07
CA GLU A 18 -20.18 -30.56 4.19
C GLU A 18 -19.88 -31.40 2.94
N GLY A 19 -19.45 -32.66 3.16
CA GLY A 19 -19.13 -33.61 2.09
C GLY A 19 -17.92 -33.24 1.24
N THR A 20 -17.12 -32.24 1.64
CA THR A 20 -15.93 -31.82 0.89
C THR A 20 -14.71 -32.69 1.15
N THR A 21 -13.83 -32.79 0.15
CA THR A 21 -12.51 -33.41 0.37
C THR A 21 -11.69 -32.57 1.35
N PRO A 22 -10.73 -33.16 2.10
CA PRO A 22 -9.93 -32.40 3.08
C PRO A 22 -9.20 -31.18 2.50
N VAL A 23 -8.78 -31.23 1.22
CA VAL A 23 -8.16 -30.09 0.53
C VAL A 23 -9.19 -28.99 0.28
N MET A 24 -10.39 -29.36 -0.16
CA MET A 24 -11.45 -28.40 -0.45
C MET A 24 -12.02 -27.78 0.83
N ALA A 25 -12.04 -28.52 1.94
CA ALA A 25 -12.36 -27.97 3.25
C ALA A 25 -11.37 -26.86 3.66
N GLN A 26 -10.06 -27.06 3.44
CA GLN A 26 -9.07 -26.00 3.69
C GLN A 26 -9.26 -24.80 2.76
N PHE A 27 -9.59 -25.02 1.48
CA PHE A 27 -9.89 -23.93 0.55
C PHE A 27 -11.11 -23.11 1.01
N LEU A 28 -12.22 -23.77 1.37
CA LEU A 28 -13.42 -23.09 1.83
C LEU A 28 -13.19 -22.34 3.15
N ALA A 29 -12.35 -22.88 4.04
CA ALA A 29 -11.94 -22.17 5.26
C ALA A 29 -11.12 -20.91 4.93
N ALA A 30 -10.18 -20.98 3.99
CA ALA A 30 -9.43 -19.80 3.51
C ALA A 30 -10.37 -18.78 2.83
N LYS A 31 -11.34 -19.23 2.03
CA LYS A 31 -12.32 -18.35 1.41
C LYS A 31 -13.25 -17.69 2.45
N ALA A 32 -13.63 -18.42 3.50
CA ALA A 32 -14.44 -17.87 4.59
C ALA A 32 -13.72 -16.79 5.40
N SER A 33 -12.39 -16.88 5.54
CA SER A 33 -11.62 -15.83 6.22
C SER A 33 -11.37 -14.60 5.34
N GLN A 34 -11.46 -14.72 4.02
CA GLN A 34 -11.31 -13.62 3.04
C GLN A 34 -12.39 -13.69 1.94
N PRO A 35 -13.66 -13.41 2.29
CA PRO A 35 -14.80 -13.70 1.41
C PRO A 35 -14.85 -12.79 0.17
N ASP A 36 -14.29 -11.58 0.27
CA ASP A 36 -14.20 -10.58 -0.80
C ASP A 36 -12.92 -10.69 -1.65
N ALA A 37 -11.97 -11.56 -1.27
CA ALA A 37 -10.73 -11.77 -2.01
C ALA A 37 -10.80 -13.01 -2.91
N ILE A 38 -10.14 -12.93 -4.05
CA ILE A 38 -9.87 -14.07 -4.93
C ILE A 38 -8.76 -14.91 -4.27
N VAL A 39 -9.05 -16.17 -3.91
CA VAL A 39 -8.09 -17.03 -3.21
C VAL A 39 -7.20 -17.78 -4.22
N PHE A 40 -5.92 -17.43 -4.24
CA PHE A 40 -4.86 -18.16 -4.92
C PHE A 40 -4.38 -19.29 -4.02
N PHE A 41 -4.91 -20.50 -4.23
CA PHE A 41 -4.66 -21.65 -3.37
C PHE A 41 -3.54 -22.53 -3.89
N ARG A 42 -2.44 -22.65 -3.13
CA ARG A 42 -1.23 -23.34 -3.60
C ARG A 42 -1.43 -24.85 -3.74
N MET A 43 -1.23 -25.34 -4.96
CA MET A 43 -1.34 -26.75 -5.36
C MET A 43 -0.12 -27.17 -6.20
N GLY A 44 0.94 -27.66 -5.55
CA GLY A 44 2.15 -28.08 -6.25
C GLY A 44 2.87 -26.89 -6.87
N ASP A 45 2.99 -26.82 -8.19
CA ASP A 45 3.63 -25.71 -8.92
C ASP A 45 2.64 -24.69 -9.51
N PHE A 46 1.38 -24.75 -9.07
CA PHE A 46 0.31 -23.84 -9.48
C PHE A 46 -0.37 -23.20 -8.28
N TYR A 47 -0.92 -22.01 -8.49
CA TYR A 47 -2.03 -21.50 -7.70
C TYR A 47 -3.32 -21.83 -8.43
N GLU A 48 -4.20 -22.55 -7.76
CA GLU A 48 -5.52 -22.89 -8.26
C GLU A 48 -6.57 -22.02 -7.57
N LEU A 49 -7.61 -21.68 -8.33
CA LEU A 49 -8.77 -20.93 -7.90
C LEU A 49 -9.99 -21.80 -8.17
N PHE A 50 -11.00 -21.77 -7.28
CA PHE A 50 -12.17 -22.63 -7.37
C PHE A 50 -13.48 -21.85 -7.33
N PHE A 51 -14.56 -22.48 -7.79
CA PHE A 51 -15.91 -21.91 -7.77
C PHE A 51 -15.95 -20.53 -8.45
N LYS A 52 -16.53 -19.53 -7.79
CA LYS A 52 -16.70 -18.19 -8.35
C LYS A 52 -15.36 -17.48 -8.59
N ASP A 53 -14.38 -17.71 -7.74
CA ASP A 53 -13.04 -17.14 -7.91
C ASP A 53 -12.40 -17.60 -9.22
N ALA A 54 -12.64 -18.85 -9.64
CA ALA A 54 -12.16 -19.38 -10.92
C ALA A 54 -12.81 -18.68 -12.11
N GLU A 55 -14.12 -18.45 -12.07
CA GLU A 55 -14.86 -17.76 -13.12
C GLU A 55 -14.41 -16.31 -13.26
N ILE A 56 -14.30 -15.59 -12.13
CA ILE A 56 -13.85 -14.20 -12.08
C ILE A 56 -12.41 -14.10 -12.62
N ALA A 57 -11.51 -14.95 -12.14
CA ALA A 57 -10.13 -14.94 -12.57
C ALA A 57 -9.98 -15.31 -14.05
N SER A 58 -10.74 -16.30 -14.54
CA SER A 58 -10.75 -16.66 -15.96
C SER A 58 -11.13 -15.48 -16.84
N ALA A 59 -12.23 -14.79 -16.51
CA ALA A 59 -12.68 -13.62 -17.26
C ALA A 59 -11.70 -12.43 -17.16
N ALA A 60 -11.22 -12.11 -15.96
CA ALA A 60 -10.35 -10.95 -15.72
C ALA A 60 -8.92 -11.15 -16.26
N LEU A 61 -8.42 -12.38 -16.26
CA LEU A 61 -7.05 -12.72 -16.65
C LEU A 61 -6.94 -13.33 -18.03
N GLY A 62 -8.04 -13.77 -18.63
CA GLY A 62 -8.02 -14.52 -19.89
C GLY A 62 -7.33 -15.88 -19.76
N ILE A 63 -7.46 -16.52 -18.59
CA ILE A 63 -6.93 -17.87 -18.34
C ILE A 63 -8.03 -18.92 -18.53
N THR A 64 -7.66 -20.15 -18.91
CA THR A 64 -8.61 -21.22 -19.18
C THR A 64 -9.41 -21.62 -17.95
N LEU A 65 -10.74 -21.60 -18.05
CA LEU A 65 -11.65 -22.19 -17.07
C LEU A 65 -11.82 -23.69 -17.36
N THR A 66 -11.60 -24.52 -16.35
CA THR A 66 -11.76 -25.97 -16.37
C THR A 66 -12.57 -26.42 -15.16
N LYS A 67 -12.58 -27.72 -14.86
CA LYS A 67 -13.29 -28.32 -13.73
C LYS A 67 -12.44 -29.34 -12.98
N ARG A 68 -12.63 -29.43 -11.66
CA ARG A 68 -11.91 -30.38 -10.80
C ARG A 68 -12.81 -31.03 -9.75
N GLY A 69 -13.20 -32.28 -10.01
CA GLY A 69 -14.03 -33.05 -9.07
C GLY A 69 -15.45 -32.48 -8.93
N LYS A 70 -16.14 -32.91 -7.87
CA LYS A 70 -17.53 -32.52 -7.61
C LYS A 70 -17.74 -32.05 -6.18
N HIS A 71 -18.63 -31.08 -6.00
CA HIS A 71 -19.12 -30.62 -4.70
C HIS A 71 -20.65 -30.66 -4.73
N GLN A 72 -21.27 -31.38 -3.79
CA GLN A 72 -22.73 -31.57 -3.74
C GLN A 72 -23.36 -32.09 -5.06
N GLY A 73 -22.60 -32.88 -5.83
CA GLY A 73 -23.04 -33.45 -7.11
C GLY A 73 -22.71 -32.61 -8.36
N GLU A 74 -22.35 -31.34 -8.18
CA GLU A 74 -21.99 -30.40 -9.25
C GLU A 74 -20.49 -30.35 -9.50
N ASP A 75 -20.09 -30.12 -10.75
CA ASP A 75 -18.67 -29.97 -11.13
C ASP A 75 -18.11 -28.68 -10.52
N ILE A 76 -16.91 -28.73 -9.92
CA ILE A 76 -16.27 -27.54 -9.31
C ILE A 76 -15.52 -26.77 -10.41
N PRO A 77 -15.89 -25.51 -10.74
CA PRO A 77 -15.12 -24.67 -11.64
C PRO A 77 -13.71 -24.45 -11.09
N MET A 78 -12.70 -24.50 -11.95
CA MET A 78 -11.30 -24.32 -11.57
C MET A 78 -10.52 -23.56 -12.64
N ALA A 79 -9.66 -22.64 -12.21
CA ALA A 79 -8.67 -21.99 -13.06
C ALA A 79 -7.32 -21.98 -12.32
N GLY A 80 -6.21 -21.83 -13.03
CA GLY A 80 -4.90 -21.85 -12.38
C GLY A 80 -3.84 -21.06 -13.12
N VAL A 81 -2.86 -20.60 -12.35
CA VAL A 81 -1.66 -19.92 -12.86
C VAL A 81 -0.40 -20.55 -12.30
N PRO A 82 0.68 -20.65 -13.08
CA PRO A 82 1.93 -21.19 -12.56
C PRO A 82 2.58 -20.21 -11.59
N VAL A 83 3.24 -20.75 -10.59
CA VAL A 83 3.75 -20.00 -9.43
C VAL A 83 4.72 -18.89 -9.82
N HIS A 84 5.64 -19.19 -10.72
CA HIS A 84 6.67 -18.25 -11.18
C HIS A 84 6.08 -17.06 -11.96
N ALA A 85 4.81 -17.13 -12.37
CA ALA A 85 4.11 -16.06 -13.08
C ALA A 85 3.09 -15.32 -12.20
N LEU A 86 2.96 -15.66 -10.90
CA LEU A 86 1.96 -15.11 -10.00
C LEU A 86 1.92 -13.57 -10.03
N ASP A 87 3.07 -12.91 -9.88
CA ASP A 87 3.18 -11.45 -9.84
C ASP A 87 2.51 -10.77 -11.04
N GLY A 88 2.72 -11.30 -12.25
CA GLY A 88 2.13 -10.73 -13.47
C GLY A 88 0.59 -10.81 -13.46
N TYR A 89 0.04 -11.91 -12.94
CA TYR A 89 -1.42 -12.07 -12.79
C TYR A 89 -1.98 -11.22 -11.66
N LEU A 90 -1.28 -11.12 -10.53
CA LEU A 90 -1.66 -10.22 -9.43
C LEU A 90 -1.72 -8.77 -9.92
N ALA A 91 -0.69 -8.28 -10.64
CA ALA A 91 -0.69 -6.94 -11.19
C ALA A 91 -1.96 -6.63 -12.00
N ARG A 92 -2.40 -7.59 -12.82
CA ARG A 92 -3.58 -7.44 -13.68
C ARG A 92 -4.88 -7.47 -12.89
N LEU A 93 -5.00 -8.30 -11.86
CA LEU A 93 -6.19 -8.34 -10.99
C LEU A 93 -6.31 -7.07 -10.15
N ILE A 94 -5.22 -6.64 -9.51
CA ILE A 94 -5.22 -5.46 -8.64
C ILE A 94 -5.56 -4.19 -9.45
N ARG A 95 -5.05 -4.06 -10.68
CA ARG A 95 -5.40 -2.94 -11.59
C ARG A 95 -6.88 -2.91 -11.98
N GLN A 96 -7.55 -4.05 -11.94
CA GLN A 96 -9.00 -4.17 -12.18
C GLN A 96 -9.82 -3.98 -10.90
N GLY A 97 -9.19 -3.71 -9.76
CA GLY A 97 -9.87 -3.45 -8.48
C GLY A 97 -10.15 -4.69 -7.64
N PHE A 98 -9.65 -5.87 -8.03
CA PHE A 98 -9.81 -7.09 -7.23
C PHE A 98 -8.81 -7.14 -6.07
N LYS A 99 -9.17 -7.89 -5.02
CA LYS A 99 -8.24 -8.33 -3.97
C LYS A 99 -7.86 -9.78 -4.20
N ALA A 100 -6.65 -10.16 -3.81
CA ALA A 100 -6.17 -11.51 -3.94
C ALA A 100 -5.57 -12.03 -2.63
N ALA A 101 -6.07 -13.15 -2.11
CA ALA A 101 -5.50 -13.82 -0.95
C ALA A 101 -4.55 -14.93 -1.41
N ILE A 102 -3.31 -14.94 -0.92
CA ILE A 102 -2.31 -15.94 -1.26
C ILE A 102 -2.29 -16.99 -0.15
N CYS A 103 -2.75 -18.19 -0.48
CA CYS A 103 -2.77 -19.32 0.44
C CYS A 103 -1.65 -20.30 0.10
N GLU A 104 -0.66 -20.42 0.99
CA GLU A 104 0.57 -21.20 0.76
C GLU A 104 0.56 -22.54 1.47
N GLN A 105 1.44 -23.43 1.01
CA GLN A 105 1.78 -24.66 1.74
C GLN A 105 2.75 -24.32 2.87
N LEU A 106 2.33 -24.53 4.12
CA LEU A 106 3.15 -24.24 5.30
C LEU A 106 4.13 -25.36 5.66
N GLU A 107 4.07 -26.47 4.95
CA GLU A 107 4.93 -27.63 5.14
C GLU A 107 5.19 -28.38 3.84
N ALA A 108 6.26 -29.17 3.83
CA ALA A 108 6.59 -30.01 2.70
C ALA A 108 5.63 -31.23 2.60
N PRO A 109 5.33 -31.72 1.37
CA PRO A 109 4.53 -32.94 1.19
C PRO A 109 5.10 -34.17 1.91
N SER A 110 6.42 -34.24 2.10
CA SER A 110 7.08 -35.30 2.86
C SER A 110 6.72 -35.27 4.34
N GLU A 111 6.61 -34.08 4.94
CA GLU A 111 6.23 -33.91 6.35
C GLU A 111 4.75 -34.26 6.57
N ALA A 112 3.87 -33.85 5.66
CA ALA A 112 2.47 -34.22 5.72
C ALA A 112 2.28 -35.75 5.68
N ARG A 113 3.03 -36.46 4.81
CA ARG A 113 2.98 -37.93 4.72
C ARG A 113 3.37 -38.64 6.01
N LYS A 114 4.24 -38.04 6.85
CA LYS A 114 4.61 -38.61 8.16
C LYS A 114 3.41 -38.66 9.13
N ARG A 115 2.42 -37.77 8.98
CA ARG A 115 1.19 -37.77 9.80
C ARG A 115 0.15 -38.81 9.34
N GLY A 116 0.39 -39.48 8.21
CA GLY A 116 -0.46 -40.53 7.68
C GLY A 116 -0.70 -40.37 6.18
N SER A 117 -1.02 -41.48 5.51
CA SER A 117 -1.22 -41.53 4.05
C SER A 117 -2.39 -40.67 3.54
N LYS A 118 -3.33 -40.30 4.42
CA LYS A 118 -4.47 -39.41 4.12
C LYS A 118 -4.28 -37.98 4.62
N ALA A 119 -3.17 -37.67 5.28
CA ALA A 119 -2.91 -36.34 5.79
C ALA A 119 -2.62 -35.38 4.63
N VAL A 120 -3.39 -34.30 4.56
CA VAL A 120 -3.18 -33.23 3.60
C VAL A 120 -2.17 -32.23 4.15
N VAL A 121 -1.38 -31.65 3.24
CA VAL A 121 -0.48 -30.52 3.54
C VAL A 121 -1.29 -29.39 4.14
N HIS A 122 -0.82 -28.85 5.26
CA HIS A 122 -1.41 -27.68 5.91
C HIS A 122 -1.16 -26.42 5.08
N ARG A 123 -2.19 -25.59 4.99
CA ARG A 123 -2.17 -24.35 4.22
C ARG A 123 -2.84 -23.25 5.01
N ASP A 124 -2.34 -22.03 4.81
CA ASP A 124 -2.91 -20.83 5.38
C ASP A 124 -2.67 -19.63 4.47
N ILE A 125 -3.46 -18.57 4.66
CA ILE A 125 -3.29 -17.30 3.97
C ILE A 125 -2.07 -16.60 4.56
N VAL A 126 -1.03 -16.45 3.75
CA VAL A 126 0.20 -15.77 4.16
C VAL A 126 0.20 -14.29 3.80
N ARG A 127 -0.79 -13.85 3.02
CA ARG A 127 -0.92 -12.48 2.53
C ARG A 127 -2.27 -12.23 1.87
N VAL A 128 -2.81 -11.01 2.02
CA VAL A 128 -3.84 -10.47 1.14
C VAL A 128 -3.26 -9.27 0.39
N VAL A 129 -3.34 -9.32 -0.94
CA VAL A 129 -2.82 -8.31 -1.86
C VAL A 129 -3.97 -7.39 -2.25
N THR A 130 -3.77 -6.09 -2.06
CA THR A 130 -4.77 -5.04 -2.29
C THR A 130 -4.09 -3.85 -2.99
N PRO A 131 -4.83 -2.94 -3.64
CA PRO A 131 -4.24 -1.80 -4.32
C PRO A 131 -3.31 -0.96 -3.42
N GLY A 132 -3.65 -0.77 -2.13
CA GLY A 132 -2.87 0.03 -1.19
C GLY A 132 -1.72 -0.71 -0.49
N THR A 133 -1.60 -2.03 -0.64
CA THR A 133 -0.65 -2.86 0.16
C THR A 133 0.42 -3.57 -0.68
N LEU A 134 0.68 -3.06 -1.88
CA LEU A 134 1.72 -3.58 -2.78
C LEU A 134 3.14 -3.25 -2.26
N THR A 135 4.06 -4.21 -2.38
CA THR A 135 5.45 -4.07 -1.93
C THR A 135 6.50 -4.49 -2.96
N GLU A 136 6.08 -5.28 -3.96
CA GLU A 136 6.93 -5.82 -5.01
C GLU A 136 7.22 -4.76 -6.06
N ASP A 137 8.49 -4.66 -6.49
CA ASP A 137 8.87 -3.72 -7.55
C ASP A 137 8.16 -4.00 -8.88
N SER A 138 7.81 -5.26 -9.15
CA SER A 138 7.06 -5.66 -10.35
C SER A 138 5.63 -5.11 -10.39
N LEU A 139 5.06 -4.77 -9.22
CA LEU A 139 3.69 -4.29 -9.06
C LEU A 139 3.60 -2.78 -8.88
N LEU A 140 4.72 -2.12 -8.59
CA LEU A 140 4.79 -0.70 -8.24
C LEU A 140 5.31 0.14 -9.40
N ASP A 141 4.76 1.34 -9.56
CA ASP A 141 5.46 2.38 -10.32
C ASP A 141 6.71 2.78 -9.54
N ALA A 142 7.89 2.65 -10.14
CA ALA A 142 9.15 3.04 -9.51
C ALA A 142 9.14 4.51 -9.08
N ARG A 143 8.54 5.41 -9.87
CA ARG A 143 8.55 6.86 -9.61
C ARG A 143 7.29 7.35 -8.87
N GLY A 144 6.28 6.50 -8.73
CA GLY A 144 5.02 6.78 -8.03
C GLY A 144 4.99 6.20 -6.62
N ALA A 145 4.26 6.86 -5.72
CA ALA A 145 3.95 6.31 -4.39
C ALA A 145 2.71 5.42 -4.46
N ASN A 146 2.70 4.31 -3.73
CA ASN A 146 1.52 3.46 -3.56
C ASN A 146 0.98 3.60 -2.14
N ARG A 147 -0.10 4.35 -1.99
CA ARG A 147 -0.59 4.79 -0.68
C ARG A 147 -1.89 4.11 -0.31
N LEU A 148 -1.93 3.59 0.90
CA LEU A 148 -3.15 3.22 1.61
C LEU A 148 -3.54 4.40 2.50
N ALA A 149 -4.77 4.89 2.39
CA ALA A 149 -5.32 5.88 3.31
C ALA A 149 -6.43 5.29 4.17
N ALA A 150 -6.67 5.87 5.32
CA ALA A 150 -7.85 5.62 6.14
C ALA A 150 -8.47 6.94 6.58
N VAL A 151 -9.80 7.00 6.59
CA VAL A 151 -10.58 8.15 7.01
C VAL A 151 -11.32 7.85 8.29
N SER A 152 -11.36 8.81 9.21
CA SER A 152 -12.28 8.75 10.34
C SER A 152 -12.86 10.13 10.66
N VAL A 153 -14.00 10.15 11.34
CA VAL A 153 -14.65 11.37 11.84
C VAL A 153 -15.04 11.17 13.30
N ARG A 154 -14.61 12.09 14.17
CA ARG A 154 -14.88 12.09 15.61
C ARG A 154 -15.18 13.51 16.08
N LYS A 155 -16.30 13.69 16.81
CA LYS A 155 -16.70 14.98 17.39
C LYS A 155 -16.65 16.15 16.38
N GLY A 156 -17.07 15.90 15.13
CA GLY A 156 -17.07 16.88 14.04
C GLY A 156 -15.71 17.14 13.36
N ARG A 157 -14.64 16.47 13.81
CA ARG A 157 -13.29 16.55 13.21
C ARG A 157 -13.02 15.32 12.34
N ALA A 158 -12.51 15.54 11.13
CA ALA A 158 -12.08 14.48 10.23
C ALA A 158 -10.57 14.26 10.37
N ALA A 159 -10.12 13.05 10.03
CA ALA A 159 -8.70 12.76 9.92
C ALA A 159 -8.43 11.77 8.78
N VAL A 160 -7.26 11.95 8.16
CA VAL A 160 -6.71 11.05 7.15
C VAL A 160 -5.38 10.52 7.65
N ALA A 161 -5.29 9.20 7.85
CA ALA A 161 -4.02 8.51 8.04
C ALA A 161 -3.58 7.91 6.71
N VAL A 162 -2.29 8.03 6.36
CA VAL A 162 -1.75 7.54 5.10
C VAL A 162 -0.49 6.73 5.37
N VAL A 163 -0.40 5.58 4.73
CA VAL A 163 0.79 4.72 4.73
C VAL A 163 1.24 4.46 3.30
N GLU A 164 2.53 4.65 3.06
CA GLU A 164 3.22 4.05 1.91
C GLU A 164 3.96 2.82 2.43
N LEU A 165 3.39 1.63 2.22
CA LEU A 165 3.90 0.39 2.81
C LEU A 165 5.28 -0.02 2.25
N SER A 166 5.51 0.25 0.96
CA SER A 166 6.76 -0.07 0.29
C SER A 166 7.91 0.85 0.72
N ALA A 167 7.63 2.09 1.12
CA ALA A 167 8.65 3.05 1.56
C ALA A 167 8.71 3.24 3.09
N GLY A 168 7.67 2.81 3.81
CA GLY A 168 7.58 2.90 5.27
C GLY A 168 7.12 4.26 5.80
N SER A 169 6.72 5.21 4.96
CA SER A 169 6.27 6.53 5.42
C SER A 169 4.84 6.47 5.96
N VAL A 170 4.61 7.14 7.08
CA VAL A 170 3.30 7.23 7.72
C VAL A 170 3.00 8.68 8.09
N ASP A 171 1.85 9.18 7.65
CA ASP A 171 1.37 10.53 7.95
C ASP A 171 -0.04 10.46 8.56
N ALA A 172 -0.33 11.33 9.52
CA ALA A 172 -1.66 11.56 10.06
C ALA A 172 -1.98 13.05 9.95
N VAL A 173 -3.15 13.35 9.40
CA VAL A 173 -3.60 14.72 9.13
C VAL A 173 -5.00 14.90 9.70
N ALA A 174 -5.13 15.77 10.70
CA ALA A 174 -6.43 16.28 11.11
C ALA A 174 -6.90 17.34 10.11
N CYS A 175 -8.21 17.37 9.84
CA CYS A 175 -8.80 18.35 8.93
C CYS A 175 -10.28 18.60 9.28
N SER A 176 -10.84 19.66 8.70
CA SER A 176 -12.29 19.84 8.68
C SER A 176 -12.95 18.80 7.76
N LEU A 177 -14.25 18.56 7.93
CA LEU A 177 -14.99 17.69 7.02
C LEU A 177 -15.02 18.23 5.58
N GLU A 178 -15.05 19.55 5.44
CA GLU A 178 -15.00 20.26 4.15
C GLU A 178 -13.67 20.03 3.42
N ASP A 179 -12.56 20.05 4.16
CA ASP A 179 -11.21 19.84 3.62
C ASP A 179 -10.86 18.36 3.36
N LEU A 180 -11.74 17.41 3.71
CA LEU A 180 -11.48 15.97 3.58
C LEU A 180 -11.14 15.58 2.13
N GLY A 181 -11.90 16.10 1.16
CA GLY A 181 -11.69 15.82 -0.26
C GLY A 181 -10.35 16.34 -0.76
N ALA A 182 -9.99 17.58 -0.42
CA ALA A 182 -8.70 18.17 -0.76
C ALA A 182 -7.54 17.41 -0.09
N THR A 183 -7.71 16.99 1.17
CA THR A 183 -6.71 16.22 1.92
C THR A 183 -6.45 14.87 1.26
N LEU A 184 -7.50 14.10 0.95
CA LEU A 184 -7.37 12.81 0.23
C LEU A 184 -6.74 12.97 -1.15
N ALA A 185 -7.22 13.95 -1.93
CA ALA A 185 -6.68 14.24 -3.26
C ALA A 185 -5.21 14.68 -3.23
N SER A 186 -4.76 15.28 -2.12
CA SER A 186 -3.35 15.65 -1.95
C SER A 186 -2.42 14.43 -1.88
N PHE A 187 -2.90 13.33 -1.28
CA PHE A 187 -2.17 12.08 -1.17
C PHE A 187 -2.41 11.12 -2.32
N ARG A 188 -3.55 11.19 -3.02
CA ARG A 188 -3.93 10.27 -4.10
C ARG A 188 -3.73 8.80 -3.72
N PRO A 189 -4.43 8.33 -2.67
CA PRO A 189 -4.34 6.94 -2.27
C PRO A 189 -4.76 6.00 -3.40
N SER A 190 -4.11 4.85 -3.49
CA SER A 190 -4.55 3.72 -4.34
C SER A 190 -5.75 3.01 -3.72
N GLU A 191 -5.90 3.10 -2.40
CA GLU A 191 -6.96 2.48 -1.61
C GLU A 191 -7.29 3.34 -0.39
N VAL A 192 -8.58 3.49 -0.09
CA VAL A 192 -9.09 4.26 1.05
C VAL A 192 -9.95 3.37 1.93
N LEU A 193 -9.57 3.24 3.19
CA LEU A 193 -10.33 2.58 4.23
C LEU A 193 -11.26 3.57 4.92
N VAL A 194 -12.50 3.19 5.13
CA VAL A 194 -13.49 4.06 5.78
C VAL A 194 -14.45 3.21 6.62
N PRO A 195 -14.88 3.65 7.80
CA PRO A 195 -15.94 3.00 8.54
C PRO A 195 -17.23 2.87 7.70
N ASP A 196 -17.93 1.75 7.80
CA ASP A 196 -19.21 1.48 7.13
C ASP A 196 -20.26 2.60 7.27
N ARG A 197 -20.35 3.23 8.45
CA ARG A 197 -21.21 4.39 8.69
C ARG A 197 -20.83 5.60 7.83
N LEU A 198 -19.54 5.91 7.74
CA LEU A 198 -19.04 7.04 6.94
C LEU A 198 -19.04 6.73 5.44
N PHE A 199 -18.96 5.45 5.07
CA PHE A 199 -19.11 5.03 3.69
C PHE A 199 -20.53 5.28 3.15
N SER A 200 -21.53 5.23 4.03
CA SER A 200 -22.94 5.43 3.70
C SER A 200 -23.43 6.87 3.93
N ASP A 201 -22.54 7.77 4.34
CA ASP A 201 -22.85 9.17 4.66
C ASP A 201 -22.70 10.05 3.40
N GLU A 202 -23.75 10.78 3.05
CA GLU A 202 -23.74 11.68 1.89
C GLU A 202 -22.75 12.84 2.06
N ALA A 203 -22.43 13.24 3.30
CA ALA A 203 -21.49 14.33 3.56
C ALA A 203 -20.03 13.97 3.19
N THR A 204 -19.66 12.69 3.24
CA THR A 204 -18.30 12.20 2.95
C THR A 204 -18.16 11.61 1.55
N LYS A 205 -19.28 11.19 0.94
CA LYS A 205 -19.33 10.49 -0.35
C LYS A 205 -18.55 11.19 -1.46
N ALA A 206 -18.79 12.49 -1.67
CA ALA A 206 -18.08 13.27 -2.68
C ALA A 206 -16.55 13.29 -2.47
N ALA A 207 -16.10 13.38 -1.22
CA ALA A 207 -14.68 13.33 -0.89
C ALA A 207 -14.06 11.94 -1.13
N LEU A 208 -14.81 10.88 -0.82
CA LEU A 208 -14.37 9.49 -1.04
C LEU A 208 -14.30 9.15 -2.53
N ASP A 209 -15.33 9.52 -3.30
CA ASP A 209 -15.38 9.32 -4.75
C ASP A 209 -14.27 10.12 -5.47
N GLY A 210 -13.96 11.33 -4.96
CA GLY A 210 -12.89 12.19 -5.48
C GLY A 210 -11.46 11.76 -5.09
N SER A 211 -11.29 10.73 -4.25
CA SER A 211 -9.97 10.33 -3.73
C SER A 211 -9.04 9.70 -4.79
N GLY A 212 -9.63 9.10 -5.83
CA GLY A 212 -8.93 8.45 -6.94
C GLY A 212 -8.47 7.00 -6.67
N GLY A 213 -8.76 6.45 -5.49
CA GLY A 213 -8.44 5.07 -5.09
C GLY A 213 -9.67 4.24 -4.78
N VAL A 214 -9.52 2.91 -4.69
CA VAL A 214 -10.63 2.01 -4.32
C VAL A 214 -11.05 2.29 -2.88
N VAL A 215 -12.33 2.55 -2.65
CA VAL A 215 -12.87 2.80 -1.30
C VAL A 215 -13.40 1.50 -0.71
N GLN A 216 -12.94 1.17 0.49
CA GLN A 216 -13.34 0.00 1.24
C GLN A 216 -13.96 0.37 2.58
N ALA A 217 -15.19 -0.10 2.79
CA ALA A 217 -15.86 -0.07 4.07
C ALA A 217 -15.24 -1.10 5.05
N LEU A 218 -14.99 -0.67 6.29
CA LEU A 218 -14.59 -1.52 7.41
C LEU A 218 -15.60 -1.39 8.56
N PRO A 219 -15.75 -2.41 9.42
CA PRO A 219 -16.64 -2.31 10.58
C PRO A 219 -16.31 -1.12 11.48
N GLN A 220 -17.33 -0.32 11.85
CA GLN A 220 -17.18 0.85 12.74
C GLN A 220 -16.37 0.57 14.02
N ALA A 221 -16.50 -0.64 14.59
CA ALA A 221 -15.77 -1.05 15.80
C ALA A 221 -14.25 -0.95 15.66
N LEU A 222 -13.69 -1.10 14.46
CA LEU A 222 -12.24 -0.97 14.21
C LEU A 222 -11.76 0.48 14.35
N ALA A 223 -12.64 1.46 14.13
CA ALA A 223 -12.31 2.87 14.28
C ALA A 223 -12.49 3.40 15.71
N GLU A 224 -12.93 2.59 16.68
CA GLU A 224 -13.14 3.09 18.04
C GLU A 224 -11.81 3.50 18.72
N PRO A 225 -11.66 4.75 19.22
CA PRO A 225 -10.36 5.32 19.58
C PRO A 225 -9.54 4.50 20.58
N VAL A 226 -10.20 3.91 21.59
CA VAL A 226 -9.52 3.11 22.63
C VAL A 226 -8.91 1.86 22.02
N GLY A 227 -9.68 1.09 21.26
CA GLY A 227 -9.19 -0.12 20.58
C GLY A 227 -8.20 0.20 19.45
N ALA A 228 -8.41 1.33 18.77
CA ALA A 228 -7.50 1.84 17.75
C ALA A 228 -6.13 2.16 18.32
N ARG A 229 -6.07 2.88 19.46
CA ARG A 229 -4.83 3.20 20.16
C ARG A 229 -4.03 1.96 20.50
N VAL A 230 -4.65 0.97 21.16
CA VAL A 230 -4.00 -0.30 21.52
C VAL A 230 -3.44 -1.01 20.29
N ARG A 231 -4.18 -1.02 19.17
CA ARG A 231 -3.70 -1.63 17.92
C ARG A 231 -2.48 -0.92 17.34
N VAL A 232 -2.46 0.42 17.37
CA VAL A 232 -1.33 1.21 16.86
C VAL A 232 -0.12 1.06 17.77
N GLU A 233 -0.29 1.10 19.09
CA GLU A 233 0.77 0.87 20.09
C GLU A 233 1.42 -0.50 19.91
N ARG A 234 0.60 -1.55 19.73
CA ARG A 234 1.08 -2.90 19.41
C ARG A 234 1.82 -2.97 18.07
N LEU A 235 1.33 -2.28 17.02
CA LEU A 235 1.98 -2.26 15.70
C LEU A 235 3.41 -1.69 15.78
N TYR A 236 3.60 -0.63 16.57
CA TYR A 236 4.91 0.01 16.74
C TYR A 236 5.74 -0.56 17.90
N GLY A 237 5.18 -1.46 18.71
CA GLY A 237 5.85 -2.02 19.88
C GLY A 237 6.15 -0.98 20.97
N VAL A 238 5.27 0.02 21.14
CA VAL A 238 5.44 1.11 22.11
C VAL A 238 4.37 1.05 23.21
N ALA A 239 4.68 1.59 24.39
CA ALA A 239 3.74 1.65 25.51
C ALA A 239 2.72 2.80 25.39
N SER A 240 3.04 3.85 24.64
CA SER A 240 2.14 4.98 24.36
C SER A 240 2.51 5.64 23.04
N LEU A 241 1.50 6.19 22.34
CA LEU A 241 1.69 7.03 21.14
C LEU A 241 2.22 8.43 21.44
N ASP A 242 2.23 8.86 22.71
CA ASP A 242 2.60 10.23 23.08
C ASP A 242 4.05 10.59 22.70
N GLY A 243 4.92 9.57 22.58
CA GLY A 243 6.30 9.73 22.10
C GLY A 243 6.41 10.07 20.60
N PHE A 244 5.34 9.87 19.82
CA PHE A 244 5.29 10.22 18.39
C PHE A 244 4.60 11.57 18.14
N GLY A 245 3.71 11.97 19.05
CA GLY A 245 3.02 13.25 18.98
C GLY A 245 1.66 13.23 19.67
N ALA A 246 1.09 14.42 19.85
CA ALA A 246 -0.26 14.57 20.38
C ALA A 246 -1.29 14.39 19.26
N PHE A 247 -1.76 13.16 19.06
CA PHE A 247 -2.80 12.83 18.08
C PHE A 247 -4.22 13.00 18.66
N GLU A 248 -5.11 13.59 17.88
CA GLU A 248 -6.55 13.66 18.17
C GLU A 248 -7.21 12.28 18.05
N GLU A 249 -8.39 12.10 18.67
CA GLU A 249 -9.15 10.84 18.60
C GLU A 249 -9.45 10.41 17.14
N ALA A 250 -9.70 11.37 16.23
CA ALA A 250 -9.90 11.08 14.81
C ALA A 250 -8.63 10.54 14.16
N GLU A 251 -7.46 11.11 14.46
CA GLU A 251 -6.18 10.66 13.91
C GLU A 251 -5.83 9.25 14.42
N VAL A 252 -6.01 9.02 15.72
CA VAL A 252 -5.83 7.69 16.33
C VAL A 252 -6.77 6.66 15.70
N SER A 253 -8.03 7.01 15.48
CA SER A 253 -9.02 6.14 14.85
C SER A 253 -8.62 5.76 13.42
N ALA A 254 -8.15 6.74 12.62
CA ALA A 254 -7.69 6.50 11.25
C ALA A 254 -6.42 5.63 11.22
N LEU A 255 -5.44 5.91 12.08
CA LEU A 255 -4.24 5.06 12.25
C LEU A 255 -4.61 3.64 12.70
N GLY A 256 -5.62 3.49 13.56
CA GLY A 256 -6.10 2.19 14.01
C GLY A 256 -6.76 1.35 12.91
N LEU A 257 -7.44 1.99 11.95
CA LEU A 257 -7.96 1.32 10.76
C LEU A 257 -6.83 0.81 9.87
N ILE A 258 -5.82 1.63 9.62
CA ILE A 258 -4.58 1.21 8.93
C ILE A 258 -3.97 0.00 9.65
N ALA A 259 -3.78 0.08 10.97
CA ALA A 259 -3.15 -0.99 11.75
C ALA A 259 -3.92 -2.31 11.66
N ALA A 260 -5.26 -2.27 11.79
CA ALA A 260 -6.11 -3.46 11.65
C ALA A 260 -6.03 -4.06 10.23
N TYR A 261 -5.97 -3.20 9.21
CA TYR A 261 -5.89 -3.64 7.82
C TYR A 261 -4.52 -4.23 7.48
N LEU A 262 -3.43 -3.65 8.00
CA LEU A 262 -2.08 -4.21 7.84
C LEU A 262 -1.93 -5.55 8.56
N GLU A 263 -2.50 -5.72 9.77
CA GLU A 263 -2.50 -7.01 10.47
C GLU A 263 -3.14 -8.12 9.61
N THR A 264 -4.25 -7.80 8.94
CA THR A 264 -4.94 -8.73 8.04
C THR A 264 -4.16 -8.98 6.74
N THR A 265 -3.78 -7.91 6.04
CA THR A 265 -3.17 -8.02 4.70
C THR A 265 -1.74 -8.57 4.72
N GLN A 266 -1.01 -8.36 5.82
CA GLN A 266 0.34 -8.87 5.99
C GLN A 266 0.40 -10.19 6.78
N ALA A 267 -0.75 -10.80 7.08
CA ALA A 267 -0.87 -12.04 7.84
C ALA A 267 -0.05 -12.01 9.16
N GLY A 268 -0.24 -10.95 9.94
CA GLY A 268 0.44 -10.73 11.22
C GLY A 268 1.91 -10.28 11.13
N LYS A 269 2.52 -10.24 9.94
CA LYS A 269 3.87 -9.67 9.78
C LYS A 269 3.85 -8.15 9.97
N ILE A 270 4.79 -7.63 10.74
CA ILE A 270 4.91 -6.20 11.02
C ILE A 270 5.78 -5.55 9.93
N PRO A 271 5.26 -4.61 9.14
CA PRO A 271 6.05 -3.88 8.16
C PRO A 271 7.02 -2.89 8.82
N ALA A 272 8.11 -2.56 8.10
CA ALA A 272 9.04 -1.51 8.51
C ALA A 272 8.42 -0.12 8.30
N LEU A 273 7.69 0.37 9.29
CA LEU A 273 7.08 1.70 9.26
C LEU A 273 7.90 2.68 10.11
N SER A 274 8.08 3.88 9.58
CA SER A 274 8.55 5.02 10.36
C SER A 274 7.44 5.46 11.33
N PRO A 275 7.79 6.08 12.47
CA PRO A 275 6.81 6.69 13.35
C PRO A 275 5.83 7.59 12.59
N PRO A 276 4.51 7.57 12.92
CA PRO A 276 3.54 8.44 12.28
C PRO A 276 3.90 9.91 12.47
N ARG A 277 3.98 10.66 11.37
CA ARG A 277 4.16 12.11 11.44
C ARG A 277 2.81 12.80 11.46
N ARG A 278 2.59 13.61 12.50
CA ARG A 278 1.42 14.47 12.56
C ARG A 278 1.64 15.72 11.71
N SER A 279 0.77 15.94 10.73
CA SER A 279 0.67 17.23 10.03
C SER A 279 -0.54 17.98 10.56
N GLY A 280 -0.36 19.21 11.06
CA GLY A 280 -1.49 20.05 11.50
C GLY A 280 -2.28 20.65 10.33
N ASP A 281 -3.48 21.18 10.61
CA ASP A 281 -4.42 21.81 9.66
C ASP A 281 -3.77 22.87 8.75
N SER A 282 -2.70 23.54 9.21
CA SER A 282 -2.01 24.60 8.47
C SER A 282 -0.70 24.17 7.80
N GLY A 283 -0.36 22.87 7.77
CA GLY A 283 0.93 22.42 7.25
C GLY A 283 1.10 22.64 5.75
N PHE A 284 0.00 22.52 4.99
CA PHE A 284 0.03 22.49 3.53
C PHE A 284 -1.07 23.36 2.91
N LEU A 285 -0.82 23.84 1.69
CA LEU A 285 -1.82 24.53 0.89
C LEU A 285 -2.88 23.53 0.44
N ALA A 286 -4.13 23.77 0.81
CA ALA A 286 -5.26 22.99 0.32
C ALA A 286 -5.48 23.31 -1.17
N ILE A 287 -5.53 22.27 -2.00
CA ILE A 287 -5.85 22.35 -3.42
C ILE A 287 -6.96 21.33 -3.64
N ASP A 288 -8.14 21.80 -4.04
CA ASP A 288 -9.27 20.92 -4.29
C ASP A 288 -9.02 20.04 -5.54
N PRO A 289 -9.75 18.91 -5.67
CA PRO A 289 -9.55 17.97 -6.77
C PRO A 289 -9.71 18.61 -8.17
N ALA A 290 -10.64 19.55 -8.33
CA ALA A 290 -10.93 20.16 -9.63
C ALA A 290 -9.81 21.14 -10.04
N THR A 291 -9.33 21.96 -9.10
CA THR A 291 -8.18 22.85 -9.33
C THR A 291 -6.92 22.02 -9.64
N ARG A 292 -6.68 20.93 -8.91
CA ARG A 292 -5.53 20.06 -9.14
C ARG A 292 -5.54 19.42 -10.53
N LEU A 293 -6.71 18.96 -10.99
CA LEU A 293 -6.91 18.41 -12.33
C LEU A 293 -6.70 19.49 -13.41
N SER A 294 -7.23 20.69 -13.18
CA SER A 294 -7.12 21.82 -14.11
C SER A 294 -5.69 22.31 -14.28
N LEU A 295 -4.91 22.32 -13.19
CA LEU A 295 -3.49 22.65 -13.18
C LEU A 295 -2.58 21.52 -13.70
N GLU A 296 -3.16 20.34 -13.97
CA GLU A 296 -2.45 19.14 -14.40
C GLU A 296 -1.18 18.87 -13.57
N ILE A 297 -1.29 19.00 -12.23
CA ILE A 297 -0.13 19.03 -11.32
C ILE A 297 0.74 17.78 -11.47
N ASP A 298 0.09 16.62 -11.43
CA ASP A 298 0.74 15.31 -11.45
C ASP A 298 0.25 14.43 -12.60
N ARG A 299 -0.95 14.69 -13.12
CA ARG A 299 -1.49 14.08 -14.33
C ARG A 299 -2.23 15.09 -15.19
N THR A 300 -2.28 14.83 -16.48
CA THR A 300 -3.14 15.56 -17.42
C THR A 300 -4.61 15.28 -17.16
N GLN A 301 -5.50 16.04 -17.80
CA GLN A 301 -6.95 15.81 -17.79
C GLN A 301 -7.33 14.43 -18.34
N ARG A 302 -6.48 13.82 -19.18
CA ARG A 302 -6.64 12.45 -19.69
C ARG A 302 -6.15 11.37 -18.71
N GLY A 303 -5.59 11.77 -17.57
CA GLY A 303 -5.03 10.88 -16.56
C GLY A 303 -3.66 10.32 -16.91
N GLU A 304 -2.94 10.95 -17.84
CA GLU A 304 -1.57 10.59 -18.23
C GLU A 304 -0.56 11.34 -17.36
N ARG A 305 0.60 10.73 -17.11
CA ARG A 305 1.69 11.45 -16.43
C ARG A 305 2.40 12.39 -17.40
N GLU A 306 2.62 11.93 -18.62
CA GLU A 306 3.25 12.74 -19.67
C GLU A 306 2.40 13.96 -20.00
N GLY A 307 3.04 15.12 -20.11
CA GLY A 307 2.37 16.41 -20.29
C GLY A 307 1.99 17.14 -18.99
N SER A 308 2.05 16.49 -17.82
CA SER A 308 1.77 17.14 -16.53
C SER A 308 2.93 18.02 -16.04
N LEU A 309 2.66 18.94 -15.10
CA LEU A 309 3.69 19.75 -14.45
C LEU A 309 4.81 18.87 -13.87
N LEU A 310 4.43 17.81 -13.14
CA LEU A 310 5.37 16.85 -12.57
C LEU A 310 6.29 16.23 -13.64
N ALA A 311 5.75 15.82 -14.79
CA ALA A 311 6.58 15.26 -15.87
C ALA A 311 7.52 16.31 -16.46
N CYS A 312 7.08 17.56 -16.58
CA CYS A 312 7.91 18.64 -17.09
C CYS A 312 9.14 18.91 -16.20
N ILE A 313 8.97 18.91 -14.87
CA ILE A 313 10.04 19.32 -13.93
C ILE A 313 10.82 18.17 -13.30
N ASP A 314 10.32 16.93 -13.38
CA ASP A 314 11.03 15.78 -12.82
C ASP A 314 12.34 15.50 -13.58
N ARG A 315 13.45 15.90 -12.96
CA ARG A 315 14.83 15.63 -13.39
C ARG A 315 15.61 14.86 -12.32
N THR A 316 14.88 14.17 -11.44
CA THR A 316 15.46 13.38 -10.35
C THR A 316 16.11 12.11 -10.90
N VAL A 317 17.26 11.73 -10.34
CA VAL A 317 18.07 10.59 -10.79
C VAL A 317 17.77 9.30 -10.03
N THR A 318 16.93 9.35 -8.99
CA THR A 318 16.51 8.19 -8.20
C THR A 318 14.99 8.11 -8.12
N SER A 319 14.47 6.89 -7.98
CA SER A 319 13.05 6.60 -7.77
C SER A 319 12.51 7.26 -6.49
N GLY A 320 13.27 7.18 -5.39
CA GLY A 320 12.92 7.86 -4.13
C GLY A 320 12.87 9.39 -4.27
N GLY A 321 13.82 9.98 -5.00
CA GLY A 321 13.82 11.41 -5.31
C GLY A 321 12.60 11.83 -6.13
N ALA A 322 12.20 11.02 -7.11
CA ALA A 322 11.01 11.27 -7.92
C ALA A 322 9.73 11.29 -7.07
N ARG A 323 9.59 10.32 -6.16
CA ARG A 323 8.46 10.26 -5.21
C ARG A 323 8.43 11.46 -4.27
N ALA A 324 9.59 11.85 -3.73
CA ALA A 324 9.71 13.02 -2.85
C ALA A 324 9.38 14.33 -3.58
N LEU A 325 9.80 14.49 -4.83
CA LEU A 325 9.43 15.64 -5.67
C LEU A 325 7.92 15.67 -5.92
N ALA A 326 7.34 14.52 -6.30
CA ALA A 326 5.90 14.40 -6.53
C ALA A 326 5.09 14.78 -5.28
N GLU A 327 5.54 14.35 -4.09
CA GLU A 327 4.91 14.73 -2.82
C GLU A 327 4.99 16.24 -2.54
N ARG A 328 6.15 16.87 -2.73
CA ARG A 328 6.32 18.32 -2.49
C ARG A 328 5.43 19.18 -3.38
N ILE A 329 5.29 18.80 -4.65
CA ILE A 329 4.42 19.52 -5.59
C ILE A 329 2.94 19.26 -5.25
N ALA A 330 2.62 18.02 -4.87
CA ALA A 330 1.27 17.61 -4.50
C ALA A 330 0.75 18.24 -3.21
N ARG A 331 1.66 18.61 -2.30
CA ARG A 331 1.39 19.16 -0.97
C ARG A 331 2.34 20.34 -0.71
N PRO A 332 2.06 21.53 -1.28
CA PRO A 332 2.91 22.70 -1.08
C PRO A 332 2.91 23.13 0.38
N LEU A 333 4.07 23.48 0.92
CA LEU A 333 4.21 23.95 2.30
C LEU A 333 3.57 25.33 2.49
N ARG A 334 3.10 25.62 3.71
CA ARG A 334 2.68 26.96 4.13
C ARG A 334 3.66 27.64 5.08
N ASP A 335 4.52 26.87 5.73
CA ASP A 335 5.53 27.41 6.65
C ASP A 335 6.67 28.08 5.86
N THR A 336 6.77 29.40 6.00
CA THR A 336 7.80 30.21 5.36
C THR A 336 9.21 29.79 5.76
N THR A 337 9.41 29.31 6.99
CA THR A 337 10.70 28.84 7.47
C THR A 337 11.13 27.57 6.73
N ALA A 338 10.24 26.59 6.64
CA ALA A 338 10.49 25.37 5.89
C ALA A 338 10.65 25.62 4.38
N ILE A 339 9.92 26.58 3.81
CA ILE A 339 10.08 27.01 2.41
C ILE A 339 11.47 27.60 2.20
N ASN A 340 11.88 28.57 3.01
CA ASN A 340 13.18 29.24 2.88
C ASN A 340 14.34 28.24 3.04
N HIS A 341 14.28 27.34 4.02
CA HIS A 341 15.29 26.28 4.16
C HIS A 341 15.41 25.40 2.89
N GLY A 342 14.29 25.15 2.20
CA GLY A 342 14.30 24.48 0.91
C GLY A 342 14.96 25.30 -0.20
N LEU A 343 14.70 26.61 -0.23
CA LEU A 343 15.31 27.54 -1.20
C LEU A 343 16.81 27.70 -0.97
N ASP A 344 17.24 27.85 0.28
CA ASP A 344 18.66 27.96 0.66
C ASP A 344 19.45 26.71 0.20
N ALA A 345 18.88 25.52 0.38
CA ALA A 345 19.50 24.27 -0.08
C ALA A 345 19.60 24.20 -1.62
N VAL A 346 18.63 24.77 -2.34
CA VAL A 346 18.66 24.86 -3.81
C VAL A 346 19.72 25.85 -4.27
N GLU A 347 19.77 27.04 -3.65
CA GLU A 347 20.76 28.08 -3.96
C GLU A 347 22.19 27.58 -3.72
N TRP A 348 22.44 26.96 -2.56
CA TRP A 348 23.75 26.40 -2.21
C TRP A 348 24.25 25.38 -3.24
N LEU A 349 23.36 24.49 -3.71
CA LEU A 349 23.66 23.51 -4.75
C LEU A 349 23.75 24.13 -6.15
N LEU A 350 23.02 25.22 -6.43
CA LEU A 350 23.02 25.90 -7.72
C LEU A 350 24.39 26.55 -8.00
N GLU A 351 24.96 27.19 -6.99
CA GLU A 351 26.28 27.84 -7.04
C GLU A 351 27.43 26.81 -7.18
N ARG A 352 27.26 25.59 -6.64
CA ARG A 352 28.30 24.55 -6.59
C ARG A 352 28.11 23.52 -7.72
N ARG A 353 28.42 23.93 -8.95
CA ARG A 353 28.18 23.12 -10.17
C ARG A 353 28.84 21.73 -10.15
N ASP A 354 30.13 21.65 -9.82
CA ASP A 354 30.87 20.37 -9.84
C ASP A 354 30.35 19.42 -8.75
N LEU A 355 30.16 19.92 -7.52
CA LEU A 355 29.53 19.15 -6.45
C LEU A 355 28.15 18.64 -6.85
N ARG A 356 27.33 19.47 -7.48
CA ARG A 356 25.99 19.08 -7.96
C ARG A 356 26.08 17.98 -9.03
N ARG A 357 27.04 18.04 -9.95
CA ARG A 357 27.27 16.99 -10.95
C ARG A 357 27.66 15.69 -10.27
N ASP A 358 28.68 15.74 -9.41
CA ASP A 358 29.26 14.56 -8.77
C ASP A 358 28.22 13.88 -7.84
N LEU A 359 27.44 14.67 -7.11
CA LEU A 359 26.32 14.16 -6.30
C LEU A 359 25.27 13.47 -7.16
N ARG A 360 24.88 14.07 -8.30
CA ARG A 360 23.90 13.45 -9.22
C ARG A 360 24.43 12.15 -9.82
N ASP A 361 25.71 12.10 -10.16
CA ASP A 361 26.33 10.91 -10.74
C ASP A 361 26.44 9.79 -9.70
N GLY A 362 26.85 10.11 -8.46
CA GLY A 362 26.83 9.17 -7.34
C GLY A 362 25.42 8.65 -7.04
N LEU A 363 24.43 9.54 -6.94
CA LEU A 363 23.04 9.16 -6.67
C LEU A 363 22.43 8.31 -7.78
N ARG A 364 22.83 8.47 -9.05
CA ARG A 364 22.32 7.65 -10.17
C ARG A 364 22.67 6.17 -10.01
N ALA A 365 23.78 5.85 -9.34
CA ALA A 365 24.16 4.49 -9.02
C ALA A 365 23.40 3.91 -7.82
N SER A 366 22.64 4.74 -7.09
CA SER A 366 21.89 4.31 -5.91
C SER A 366 20.62 3.58 -6.29
N SER A 367 20.32 2.52 -5.53
CA SER A 367 19.09 1.74 -5.66
C SER A 367 18.00 2.27 -4.73
N ASP A 368 16.77 1.75 -4.88
CA ASP A 368 15.65 2.11 -4.00
C ASP A 368 15.76 1.43 -2.63
N VAL A 369 16.62 1.97 -1.76
CA VAL A 369 16.93 1.41 -0.43
C VAL A 369 15.67 1.26 0.42
N ALA A 370 14.74 2.22 0.34
CA ALA A 370 13.50 2.19 1.12
C ALA A 370 12.64 0.96 0.77
N ARG A 371 12.40 0.74 -0.53
CA ARG A 371 11.63 -0.42 -1.02
C ARG A 371 12.33 -1.75 -0.78
N ALA A 372 13.64 -1.79 -0.96
CA ALA A 372 14.44 -2.97 -0.62
C ALA A 372 14.32 -3.34 0.86
N THR A 373 14.38 -2.35 1.75
CA THR A 373 14.25 -2.55 3.21
C THR A 373 12.87 -3.09 3.58
N SER A 374 11.80 -2.48 3.07
CA SER A 374 10.43 -2.93 3.34
C SER A 374 10.21 -4.39 2.90
N ARG A 375 10.69 -4.77 1.71
CA ARG A 375 10.61 -6.16 1.23
C ARG A 375 11.37 -7.13 2.12
N LEU A 376 12.59 -6.81 2.53
CA LEU A 376 13.40 -7.68 3.37
C LEU A 376 12.74 -7.90 4.74
N VAL A 377 12.21 -6.86 5.36
CA VAL A 377 11.51 -6.96 6.66
C VAL A 377 10.25 -7.82 6.57
N LEU A 378 9.52 -7.75 5.46
CA LEU A 378 8.33 -8.59 5.23
C LEU A 378 8.67 -10.03 4.81
N GLY A 379 9.96 -10.37 4.67
CA GLY A 379 10.43 -11.67 4.18
C GLY A 379 10.10 -11.91 2.70
N ARG A 380 10.01 -10.84 1.92
CA ARG A 380 9.71 -10.83 0.46
C ARG A 380 10.91 -10.38 -0.38
N GLY A 381 11.99 -9.93 0.27
CA GLY A 381 13.22 -9.51 -0.40
C GLY A 381 14.17 -10.68 -0.65
N GLY A 382 15.14 -10.47 -1.53
CA GLY A 382 16.18 -11.44 -1.87
C GLY A 382 17.58 -10.83 -1.96
N PRO A 383 18.56 -11.56 -2.53
CA PRO A 383 19.96 -11.12 -2.61
C PRO A 383 20.15 -9.76 -3.31
N ARG A 384 19.29 -9.44 -4.29
CA ARG A 384 19.32 -8.14 -4.99
C ARG A 384 18.92 -6.98 -4.08
N ASP A 385 17.98 -7.18 -3.17
CA ASP A 385 17.57 -6.16 -2.20
C ASP A 385 18.69 -5.86 -1.19
N LEU A 386 19.40 -6.90 -0.73
CA LEU A 386 20.58 -6.72 0.11
C LEU A 386 21.69 -5.96 -0.61
N ALA A 387 21.93 -6.29 -1.89
CA ALA A 387 22.90 -5.57 -2.72
C ALA A 387 22.49 -4.10 -2.91
N ALA A 388 21.19 -3.81 -3.11
CA ALA A 388 20.66 -2.46 -3.20
C ALA A 388 20.91 -1.63 -1.94
N ILE A 389 20.67 -2.21 -0.75
CA ILE A 389 20.97 -1.56 0.53
C ILE A 389 22.47 -1.26 0.66
N ARG A 390 23.33 -2.27 0.42
CA ARG A 390 24.79 -2.10 0.47
C ARG A 390 25.24 -0.95 -0.43
N THR A 391 24.82 -0.96 -1.69
CA THR A 391 25.20 0.08 -2.66
C THR A 391 24.72 1.46 -2.22
N GLY A 392 23.48 1.57 -1.73
CA GLY A 392 22.94 2.84 -1.24
C GLY A 392 23.71 3.39 -0.03
N LEU A 393 24.10 2.53 0.91
CA LEU A 393 24.92 2.92 2.07
C LEU A 393 26.33 3.39 1.66
N SER A 394 26.99 2.67 0.75
CA SER A 394 28.32 3.06 0.25
C SER A 394 28.29 4.42 -0.45
N ILE A 395 27.26 4.70 -1.25
CA ILE A 395 27.10 6.00 -1.91
C ILE A 395 26.88 7.12 -0.88
N ALA A 396 26.08 6.86 0.15
CA ALA A 396 25.83 7.83 1.22
C ALA A 396 27.09 8.16 2.03
N GLU A 397 27.99 7.19 2.22
CA GLU A 397 29.28 7.39 2.90
C GLU A 397 30.23 8.27 2.09
N VAL A 398 30.38 7.98 0.79
CA VAL A 398 31.19 8.81 -0.13
C VAL A 398 30.66 10.24 -0.20
N GLY A 399 29.34 10.41 -0.22
CA GLY A 399 28.70 11.73 -0.20
C GLY A 399 29.02 12.56 1.06
N ARG A 400 29.22 11.92 2.22
CA ARG A 400 29.66 12.61 3.45
C ARG A 400 31.13 13.01 3.40
N GLN A 401 31.99 12.15 2.86
CA GLN A 401 33.45 12.40 2.80
C GLN A 401 33.84 13.47 1.76
N GLY A 402 32.99 13.71 0.76
CA GLY A 402 33.20 14.75 -0.27
C GLY A 402 32.82 16.17 0.16
N GLN A 403 32.35 16.39 1.40
CA GLN A 403 32.16 17.74 1.92
C GLN A 403 33.48 18.22 2.53
N PRO A 404 34.05 19.38 2.09
CA PRO A 404 35.09 20.00 2.88
C PRO A 404 34.48 20.32 4.25
N VAL A 405 35.12 19.82 5.30
CA VAL A 405 34.89 20.31 6.65
C VAL A 405 35.33 21.78 6.60
N GLU A 406 34.39 22.71 6.46
CA GLU A 406 34.66 24.10 6.79
C GLU A 406 35.02 24.08 8.28
N GLY A 407 36.33 24.09 8.54
CA GLY A 407 36.85 24.27 9.88
C GLY A 407 36.27 25.57 10.39
N GLY A 408 35.50 25.49 11.47
CA GLY A 408 35.23 26.65 12.30
C GLY A 408 36.58 27.21 12.74
N GLY A 409 36.98 28.30 12.10
CA GLY A 409 38.04 29.18 12.56
C GLY A 409 37.43 30.21 13.48
N ASP A 410 37.84 30.10 14.75
CA ASP A 410 37.68 30.96 15.93
C ASP A 410 36.28 31.26 16.50
#